data_AF-A0A645FU23-F1
#
_entry.id   AF-A0A645FU23-F1
#
_cell.length_a   1.000
_cell.length_b   1.000
_cell.length_c   1.000
_cell.angle_alpha   90.00
_cell.angle_beta   90.00
_cell.angle_gamma   90.00
#
_symmetry.space_group_name_H-M   'P 1'
#
loop_
_entity.id
_entity.type
_entity.pdbx_description
1 polymer ?
#
loop_
_entity_poly.entity_id
_entity_poly.type
_entity_poly.pdbx_seq_one_letter_code
_entity_poly.pdbx_strand_id
1 'polypeptide(L)'
;MGYINSQNQLEAKRIVVIELKKIKNNTQIINGQIVDVSQNSPVFIVVPLNNKNSQYQIETDSNTIKKIVTGQKIIAAIKPDEKITNTFNLVKIISSTSKE
;
A
#
# COMPACT_ATOMS: atom_id res chain seq x y z
N MET A 1 -0.66 -13.73 -36.34
CA MET A 1 -2.03 -13.22 -36.12
C MET A 1 -2.99 -14.37 -36.37
N GLY A 2 -3.99 -14.55 -35.51
CA GLY A 2 -5.05 -15.54 -35.73
C GLY A 2 -6.16 -14.94 -36.58
N TYR A 3 -6.91 -15.79 -37.28
CA TYR A 3 -8.11 -15.38 -38.01
C TYR A 3 -9.24 -16.36 -37.71
N ILE A 4 -10.48 -15.92 -37.96
CA ILE A 4 -11.66 -16.78 -37.85
C ILE A 4 -11.88 -17.44 -39.22
N ASN A 5 -11.91 -18.76 -39.27
CA ASN A 5 -12.14 -19.49 -40.52
C ASN A 5 -13.63 -19.48 -40.93
N SER A 6 -13.95 -20.04 -42.10
CA SER A 6 -15.32 -20.04 -42.63
C SER A 6 -16.31 -20.89 -41.83
N GLN A 7 -15.83 -21.72 -40.91
CA GLN A 7 -16.62 -22.49 -39.95
C GLN A 7 -16.74 -21.77 -38.59
N ASN A 8 -16.35 -20.50 -38.53
CA ASN A 8 -16.40 -19.66 -37.35
C ASN A 8 -15.48 -20.13 -36.20
N GLN A 9 -14.40 -20.83 -36.53
CA GLN A 9 -13.40 -21.32 -35.58
C GLN A 9 -12.14 -20.45 -35.63
N LEU A 10 -11.54 -20.19 -34.46
CA LEU A 10 -10.29 -19.43 -34.36
C LEU A 10 -9.12 -20.31 -34.77
N GLU A 11 -8.45 -19.94 -35.85
CA GLU A 11 -7.22 -20.59 -36.32
C GLU A 11 -6.02 -19.69 -36.01
N ALA A 12 -5.07 -20.21 -35.23
CA ALA A 12 -3.87 -19.49 -34.83
C ALA A 12 -2.68 -20.44 -34.64
N LYS A 13 -1.48 -20.01 -35.07
CA LYS A 13 -0.23 -20.78 -34.87
C LYS A 13 0.14 -20.97 -33.40
N ARG A 14 -0.21 -20.02 -32.54
CA ARG A 14 0.03 -20.07 -31.09
C ARG A 14 -1.02 -19.23 -30.37
N ILE A 15 -1.61 -19.79 -29.33
CA ILE A 15 -2.47 -19.08 -28.39
C ILE A 15 -1.66 -18.90 -27.11
N VAL A 16 -1.52 -17.66 -26.65
CA VAL A 16 -0.91 -17.35 -25.37
C VAL A 16 -2.01 -16.85 -24.45
N VAL A 17 -2.40 -17.69 -23.50
CA VAL A 17 -3.35 -17.31 -22.45
C VAL A 17 -2.53 -16.78 -21.28
N ILE A 18 -2.77 -15.53 -20.91
CA ILE A 18 -2.21 -14.94 -19.70
C ILE A 18 -3.36 -14.56 -18.78
N GLU A 19 -3.16 -14.74 -17.48
CA GLU A 19 -4.06 -14.11 -16.51
C GLU A 19 -3.90 -12.59 -16.61
N LEU A 20 -5.02 -11.88 -16.80
CA LEU A 20 -5.05 -10.44 -16.56
C LEU A 20 -4.65 -10.24 -15.10
N LYS A 21 -3.51 -9.57 -14.86
CA LYS A 21 -3.05 -9.21 -13.51
C LYS A 21 -4.25 -8.73 -12.69
N LYS A 22 -4.59 -9.48 -11.64
CA LYS A 22 -5.62 -9.09 -10.67
C LYS A 22 -5.37 -7.64 -10.27
N ILE A 23 -6.44 -6.85 -10.36
CA ILE A 23 -6.51 -5.41 -10.12
C ILE A 23 -5.70 -5.03 -8.87
N LYS A 24 -4.85 -4.00 -9.04
CA LYS A 24 -4.04 -3.28 -8.04
C LYS A 24 -4.77 -3.04 -6.71
N ASN A 25 -4.86 -4.06 -5.86
CA ASN A 25 -5.06 -3.89 -4.43
C ASN A 25 -3.78 -4.31 -3.73
N ASN A 26 -2.70 -3.58 -4.01
CA ASN A 26 -1.44 -3.66 -3.25
C ASN A 26 -1.60 -2.94 -1.90
N THR A 27 -2.71 -3.20 -1.21
CA THR A 27 -2.86 -2.78 0.18
C THR A 27 -1.94 -3.68 0.99
N GLN A 28 -0.86 -3.11 1.48
CA GLN A 28 0.10 -3.78 2.34
C GLN A 28 -0.27 -3.49 3.78
N ILE A 29 -0.19 -4.52 4.64
CA ILE A 29 -0.41 -4.37 6.07
C ILE A 29 0.96 -4.32 6.75
N ILE A 30 1.21 -3.26 7.49
CA ILE A 30 2.42 -3.06 8.29
C ILE A 30 2.02 -3.10 9.75
N ASN A 31 2.69 -3.96 10.52
CA ASN A 31 2.71 -3.89 11.97
C ASN A 31 4.04 -3.26 12.40
N GLY A 32 3.99 -2.09 13.00
CA GLY A 32 5.16 -1.24 13.18
C GLY A 32 5.04 -0.22 14.31
N GLN A 33 6.11 0.54 14.48
CA GLN A 33 6.15 1.66 15.40
C GLN A 33 6.35 2.95 14.60
N ILE A 34 5.64 4.00 15.00
CA ILE A 34 5.83 5.34 14.47
C ILE A 34 7.14 5.89 15.03
N VAL A 35 8.08 6.26 14.17
CA VAL A 35 9.39 6.79 14.58
C VAL A 35 9.51 8.28 14.37
N ASP A 36 8.70 8.85 13.48
CA ASP A 36 8.68 10.28 13.21
C ASP A 36 7.31 10.72 12.69
N VAL A 37 6.91 11.95 13.00
CA VAL A 37 5.65 12.59 12.59
C VAL A 37 5.95 14.02 12.17
N SER A 38 5.76 14.32 10.88
CA SER A 38 5.99 15.66 10.35
C SER A 38 5.00 16.66 10.94
N GLN A 39 5.51 17.84 11.30
CA GLN A 39 4.69 18.96 11.79
C GLN A 39 4.15 19.85 10.67
N ASN A 40 4.79 19.80 9.49
CA ASN A 40 4.53 20.71 8.38
C ASN A 40 3.77 20.04 7.22
N SER A 41 3.68 18.71 7.24
CA SER A 41 2.98 17.92 6.23
C SER A 41 2.27 16.75 6.91
N PRO A 42 1.15 16.26 6.35
CA PRO A 42 0.40 15.15 6.95
C PRO A 42 1.08 13.82 6.61
N VAL A 43 2.34 13.66 7.03
CA VAL A 43 3.20 12.52 6.73
C VAL A 43 3.85 12.01 8.01
N PHE A 44 3.96 10.70 8.16
CA PHE A 44 4.66 10.05 9.27
C PHE A 44 5.47 8.85 8.79
N ILE A 45 6.44 8.43 9.59
CA ILE A 45 7.33 7.31 9.26
C ILE A 45 7.04 6.13 10.18
N VAL A 46 6.88 4.95 9.59
CA VAL A 46 6.70 3.68 10.31
C VAL A 46 7.85 2.74 10.03
N VAL A 47 8.39 2.17 11.10
CA VAL A 47 9.35 1.06 11.04
C VAL A 47 8.62 -0.23 11.41
N PRO A 48 8.61 -1.26 10.54
CA PRO A 48 8.01 -2.54 10.86
C PRO A 48 8.71 -3.23 12.02
N LEU A 49 7.95 -3.90 12.89
CA LEU A 49 8.53 -4.68 14.00
C LEU A 49 9.36 -5.87 13.50
N ASN A 50 8.98 -6.44 12.36
CA ASN A 50 9.59 -7.63 11.78
C ASN A 50 10.86 -7.31 10.95
N ASN A 51 11.02 -6.07 10.49
CA ASN A 51 12.15 -5.64 9.69
C ASN A 51 12.51 -4.19 10.01
N LYS A 52 13.45 -4.02 10.95
CA LYS A 52 13.89 -2.71 11.43
C LYS A 52 14.74 -1.92 10.41
N ASN A 53 15.18 -2.56 9.33
CA ASN A 53 15.95 -1.91 8.27
C ASN A 53 15.06 -1.24 7.21
N SER A 54 13.75 -1.52 7.24
CA SER A 54 12.79 -0.90 6.34
C SER A 54 12.08 0.25 7.02
N GLN A 55 11.87 1.33 6.27
CA GLN A 55 11.11 2.50 6.72
C GLN A 55 10.07 2.84 5.66
N TYR A 56 8.88 3.20 6.11
CA TYR A 56 7.76 3.53 5.23
C TYR A 56 7.29 4.93 5.55
N GLN A 57 7.39 5.80 4.55
CA GLN A 57 6.80 7.14 4.60
C GLN A 57 5.32 7.04 4.22
N ILE A 58 4.44 7.39 5.15
CA ILE A 58 2.99 7.27 4.99
C ILE A 58 2.36 8.66 5.00
N GLU A 59 1.72 9.02 3.90
CA GLU A 59 0.86 10.18 3.76
C GLU A 59 -0.55 9.86 4.27
N THR A 60 -1.12 10.82 4.99
CA THR A 60 -2.43 10.70 5.63
C THR A 60 -3.18 12.03 5.61
N ASP A 61 -4.33 12.11 6.26
CA ASP A 61 -5.10 13.33 6.41
C ASP A 61 -4.69 14.11 7.67
N SER A 62 -4.99 15.41 7.65
CA SER A 62 -4.64 16.34 8.75
C SER A 62 -5.33 16.03 10.08
N ASN A 63 -6.39 15.22 10.10
CA ASN A 63 -7.06 14.84 11.34
C ASN A 63 -6.43 13.58 11.96
N THR A 64 -6.02 12.62 11.14
CA THR A 64 -5.32 11.41 11.63
C THR A 64 -3.93 11.74 12.12
N ILE A 65 -3.20 12.64 11.45
CA ILE A 65 -1.84 13.04 11.88
C ILE A 65 -1.81 13.62 13.31
N LYS A 66 -2.89 14.27 13.76
CA LYS A 66 -3.00 14.83 15.12
C LYS A 66 -3.25 13.78 16.20
N LYS A 67 -3.68 12.58 15.82
CA LYS A 67 -4.04 11.49 16.75
C LYS A 67 -2.91 10.48 16.94
N ILE A 68 -1.90 10.54 16.06
CA ILE A 68 -0.73 9.66 16.12
C ILE A 68 0.40 10.33 16.87
N VAL A 69 1.18 9.54 17.59
CA VAL A 69 2.31 10.03 18.38
C VAL A 69 3.54 9.17 18.09
N THR A 70 4.72 9.80 18.08
CA THR A 70 5.99 9.07 17.99
C THR A 70 6.11 8.05 19.11
N GLY A 71 6.64 6.86 18.79
CA GLY A 71 6.76 5.74 19.70
C GLY A 71 5.51 4.84 19.76
N GLN A 72 4.39 5.24 19.17
CA GLN A 72 3.16 4.44 19.17
C GLN A 72 3.28 3.20 18.27
N LYS A 73 2.84 2.05 18.79
CA LYS A 73 2.70 0.81 18.00
C LYS A 73 1.37 0.81 17.26
N ILE A 74 1.41 0.49 15.97
CA ILE A 74 0.27 0.57 15.08
C ILE A 74 0.22 -0.62 14.11
N ILE A 75 -0.97 -0.89 13.61
CA ILE A 75 -1.20 -1.70 12.42
C ILE A 75 -1.78 -0.78 11.35
N ALA A 76 -1.05 -0.59 10.25
CA ALA A 76 -1.43 0.28 9.16
C ALA A 76 -1.64 -0.52 7.87
N ALA A 77 -2.77 -0.30 7.21
CA ALA A 77 -3.01 -0.70 5.83
C ALA A 77 -2.63 0.47 4.91
N ILE A 78 -1.68 0.24 4.01
CA ILE A 78 -1.09 1.27 3.17
C ILE A 78 -1.12 0.86 1.70
N LYS A 79 -1.14 1.83 0.79
CA LYS A 79 -1.08 1.62 -0.66
C LYS A 79 -0.02 2.52 -1.26
N PRO A 80 0.83 2.05 -2.20
CA PRO A 80 1.82 2.92 -2.84
C PRO A 80 1.13 4.11 -3.50
N ASP A 81 1.72 5.28 -3.35
CA ASP A 81 1.31 6.48 -4.08
C ASP A 81 1.69 6.33 -5.56
N GLU A 82 0.79 6.72 -6.47
CA GLU A 82 1.03 6.59 -7.91
C GLU A 82 1.89 7.73 -8.48
N LYS A 83 2.04 8.84 -7.74
CA LYS A 83 2.76 10.06 -8.13
C LYS A 83 4.15 10.13 -7.50
N ILE A 84 4.31 9.66 -6.25
CA ILE A 84 5.55 9.79 -5.50
C ILE A 84 6.16 8.42 -5.20
N THR A 85 7.37 8.19 -5.71
CA THR A 85 8.13 6.97 -5.41
C THR A 85 8.48 6.90 -3.92
N ASN A 86 8.35 5.73 -3.31
CA ASN A 86 8.62 5.44 -1.89
C ASN A 86 7.71 6.12 -0.86
N THR A 87 6.60 6.73 -1.30
CA THR A 87 5.53 7.21 -0.41
C THR A 87 4.32 6.30 -0.52
N PHE A 88 3.62 6.12 0.59
CA PHE A 88 2.41 5.32 0.66
C PHE A 88 1.25 6.12 1.23
N ASN A 89 0.07 5.96 0.65
CA ASN A 89 -1.16 6.52 1.19
C ASN A 89 -1.73 5.60 2.27
N LEU A 90 -2.17 6.20 3.38
CA LEU A 90 -2.87 5.49 4.44
C LEU A 90 -4.28 5.10 3.99
N VAL A 91 -4.59 3.80 4.08
CA VAL A 91 -5.96 3.28 3.87
C VAL A 91 -6.68 3.14 5.20
N LYS A 92 -6.01 2.56 6.21
CA LYS A 92 -6.57 2.36 7.54
C LYS A 92 -5.46 2.25 8.57
N ILE A 93 -5.69 2.80 9.77
CA ILE A 93 -4.79 2.66 10.91
C ILE A 93 -5.57 2.11 12.10
N ILE A 94 -4.95 1.18 12.82
CA ILE A 94 -5.41 0.67 14.11
C ILE A 94 -4.28 0.93 15.09
N SER A 95 -4.55 1.77 16.08
CA SER A 95 -3.63 2.05 17.16
C SER A 95 -4.08 1.36 18.44
N SER A 96 -3.15 0.71 19.15
CA SER A 96 -3.40 0.30 20.54
C SER A 96 -3.21 1.52 21.43
N THR A 97 -4.25 2.32 21.62
CA THR A 97 -4.26 3.34 22.66
C THR A 97 -4.71 2.67 23.95
N SER A 98 -3.78 2.36 24.86
CA SER A 98 -4.13 2.18 26.26
C SER A 98 -4.62 3.55 26.75
N LYS A 99 -5.93 3.68 26.98
CA LYS A 99 -6.45 4.76 27.80
C LYS A 99 -5.97 4.47 29.23
N GLU A 100 -4.98 5.24 29.70
CA GLU A 100 -4.78 5.47 31.13
C GLU A 100 -5.73 6.59 31.59
#